data_AF-A0A941LIU0-F1
#
_entry.id   AF-A0A941LIU0-F1
#
_cell.length_a   1.000
_cell.length_b   1.000
_cell.length_c   1.000
_cell.angle_alpha   90.00
_cell.angle_beta   90.00
_cell.angle_gamma   90.00
#
_symmetry.space_group_name_H-M   'P 1'
#
loop_
_entity.id
_entity.type
_entity.pdbx_description
1 polymer ?
#
loop_
_entity_poly.entity_id
_entity_poly.type
_entity_poly.pdbx_seq_one_letter_code
_entity_poly.pdbx_strand_id
1 'polypeptide(L)' 'AVRRRGIRAWMQWYTEDRPHQALGYRSPIQYRAQQSTRVA' A
#
# COMPACT_ATOMS: atom_id res chain seq x y z
N ALA A 1 10.69 17.95 -14.00
CA ALA A 1 11.22 17.41 -12.73
C ALA A 1 10.18 17.29 -11.60
N VAL A 2 9.29 18.28 -11.39
CA VAL A 2 8.26 18.27 -10.31
C VAL A 2 7.21 17.16 -10.46
N ARG A 3 6.76 16.86 -11.68
CA ARG A 3 5.74 15.83 -11.97
C ARG A 3 6.13 14.41 -11.54
N ARG A 4 7.42 14.06 -11.66
CA ARG A 4 7.94 12.75 -11.24
C ARG A 4 7.95 12.60 -9.71
N ARG A 5 8.12 13.71 -8.96
CA ARG A 5 8.06 13.70 -7.50
C ARG A 5 6.62 13.47 -7.01
N GLY A 6 5.64 14.12 -7.64
CA GLY A 6 4.23 13.93 -7.31
C GLY A 6 3.75 12.48 -7.51
N ILE A 7 4.13 11.85 -8.63
CA ILE A 7 3.78 10.45 -8.89
C ILE A 7 4.42 9.51 -7.85
N ARG A 8 5.69 9.72 -7.51
CA ARG A 8 6.38 8.90 -6.49
C ARG A 8 5.75 9.06 -5.11
N ALA A 9 5.46 10.30 -4.70
CA ALA A 9 4.80 10.57 -3.43
C ALA A 9 3.40 9.91 -3.38
N TRP A 10 2.64 10.00 -4.48
CA TRP A 10 1.34 9.34 -4.58
C TRP A 10 1.45 7.81 -4.53
N MET A 11 2.41 7.22 -5.25
CA MET A 11 2.65 5.76 -5.22
C MET A 11 3.04 5.28 -3.82
N GLN A 12 3.90 6.03 -3.12
CA GLN A 12 4.31 5.70 -1.76
C GLN A 12 3.10 5.70 -0.82
N TRP A 13 2.35 6.81 -0.79
CA TRP A 13 1.14 6.92 0.03
C TRP A 13 0.10 5.83 -0.29
N TYR A 14 -0.13 5.54 -1.58
CA TYR A 14 -1.05 4.47 -2.01
C TYR A 14 -0.64 3.11 -1.46
N THR A 15 0.66 2.83 -1.43
CA THR A 15 1.22 1.52 -1.09
C THR A 15 1.37 1.32 0.42
N GLU A 16 1.74 2.39 1.14
CA GLU A 16 2.12 2.34 2.55
C GLU A 16 0.95 2.74 3.48
N ASP A 17 0.17 3.75 3.11
CA ASP A 17 -0.72 4.43 4.06
C ASP A 17 -2.20 4.38 3.69
N ARG A 18 -2.53 4.28 2.40
CA ARG A 18 -3.93 4.40 1.94
C ARG A 18 -4.79 3.26 2.52
N PRO A 19 -5.85 3.57 3.28
CA PRO A 19 -6.77 2.57 3.79
C PRO A 19 -7.67 2.07 2.66
N HIS A 20 -7.74 0.75 2.48
CA HIS A 20 -8.60 0.11 1.49
C HIS A 20 -9.69 -0.72 2.18
N GLN A 21 -10.96 -0.38 1.96
CA GLN A 21 -12.10 -1.12 2.52
C GLN A 21 -12.07 -2.61 2.17
N ALA A 22 -11.75 -2.95 0.92
CA ALA A 22 -11.62 -4.33 0.46
C ALA A 22 -10.49 -5.11 1.15
N LEU A 23 -9.49 -4.41 1.72
CA LEU A 23 -8.41 -5.01 2.49
C LEU A 23 -8.69 -4.97 4.00
N GLY A 24 -9.91 -4.61 4.43
CA GLY A 24 -10.24 -4.42 5.84
C GLY A 24 -9.54 -3.19 6.43
N TYR A 25 -9.57 -2.07 5.71
CA TYR A 25 -8.97 -0.79 6.09
C TYR A 25 -7.44 -0.79 6.22
N ARG A 26 -6.76 -1.77 5.62
CA ARG A 26 -5.30 -1.86 5.54
C ARG A 26 -4.75 -1.27 4.26
N SER A 27 -3.48 -0.88 4.29
CA SER A 27 -2.70 -0.59 3.08
C SER A 27 -2.25 -1.88 2.39
N PRO A 28 -1.86 -1.82 1.10
CA PRO A 28 -1.36 -2.99 0.36
C PRO A 28 -0.19 -3.72 1.06
N ILE A 29 0.78 -2.99 1.64
CA ILE A 29 1.89 -3.60 2.38
C ILE A 29 1.39 -4.31 3.63
N GLN A 30 0.55 -3.66 4.44
CA GLN A 30 -0.02 -4.25 5.66
C GLN A 30 -0.84 -5.52 5.36
N TYR A 31 -1.59 -5.51 4.25
CA TYR A 31 -2.32 -6.68 3.81
C TYR A 31 -1.40 -7.83 3.41
N ARG A 32 -0.35 -7.56 2.62
CA ARG A 32 0.63 -8.58 2.19
C ARG A 32 1.39 -9.19 3.37
N ALA A 33 1.81 -8.38 4.34
CA ALA A 33 2.52 -8.87 5.52
C ALA A 33 1.72 -9.96 6.26
N GLN A 34 0.40 -9.85 6.28
CA GLN A 34 -0.49 -10.85 6.91
C GLN A 34 -0.80 -12.06 6.02
N GLN A 35 -0.65 -11.94 4.69
CA GLN A 35 -0.82 -13.05 3.76
C GLN A 35 0.44 -13.93 3.67
N SER A 36 1.64 -13.34 3.79
CA SER A 36 2.90 -14.10 3.80
C SER A 36 3.01 -15.08 4.96
N THR A 37 2.24 -14.88 6.03
CA THR A 37 2.13 -15.83 7.16
C THR A 37 1.19 -17.02 6.86
N ARG A 38 0.50 -17.04 5.72
CA ARG A 38 -0.49 -18.07 5.34
C ARG A 38 -0.02 -18.97 4.18
N VAL A 39 1.27 -19.31 4.13
CA VAL A 39 1.73 -20.41 3.27
C VAL A 39 1.80 -21.65 4.16
N ALA A 40 0.94 -22.63 3.87
CA ALA A 40 0.96 -23.97 4.46
C ALA A 40 2.15 -24.78 3.97
#